data_AF-W5SC77-F1
#
_entry.id   AF-W5SC77-F1
#
_cell.length_a   1.000
_cell.length_b   1.000
_cell.length_c   1.000
_cell.angle_alpha   90.00
_cell.angle_beta   90.00
_cell.angle_gamma   90.00
#
_symmetry.space_group_name_H-M   'P 1'
#
loop_
_entity.id
_entity.type
_entity.pdbx_description
1 polymer ?
#
loop_
_entity_poly.entity_id
_entity_poly.type
_entity_poly.pdbx_seq_one_letter_code
_entity_poly.pdbx_strand_id
1 'polypeptide(L)'
;MRSTKKPTKKHQYKLIVLISTLNYMNLNLKKYTQSNILYYFNGNLRRNGHKETTLKTLQKYLYKLEKELGVTINYYRHLGVNMGTEIHYNLKYSKKECHRIINKYFKEKKEERHKDRVNASLEKRCNKKGSVEKGECIYNIYNNKKEEKKDIKEIEKLQVKKYAKKCNFKSNTFFSILNLKLEKDATIKVLKILKRTENFIEKTKHKKKSNIKLKENKLASKQKELSRILDETKVILKNEGYNSKQLEIQIQKVYEQIQR
;
A
#
# COMPACT_ATOMS: atom_id res chain seq x y z
N MET A 1 -9.96 -13.82 -6.05
CA MET A 1 -10.05 -12.34 -5.84
C MET A 1 -10.51 -11.69 -7.14
N ARG A 2 -11.76 -11.22 -7.23
CA ARG A 2 -12.19 -10.38 -8.36
C ARG A 2 -11.44 -9.05 -8.28
N SER A 3 -10.64 -8.73 -9.29
CA SER A 3 -10.02 -7.42 -9.41
C SER A 3 -11.13 -6.38 -9.55
N THR A 4 -11.43 -5.68 -8.47
CA THR A 4 -12.27 -4.50 -8.50
C THR A 4 -11.49 -3.39 -9.20
N LYS A 5 -11.51 -3.42 -10.55
CA LYS A 5 -11.10 -2.27 -11.37
C LYS A 5 -11.90 -1.08 -10.85
N LYS A 6 -11.23 -0.18 -10.11
CA LYS A 6 -11.83 1.09 -9.68
C LYS A 6 -12.44 1.74 -10.92
N PRO A 7 -13.69 2.21 -10.88
CA PRO A 7 -14.24 3.00 -11.96
C PRO A 7 -13.58 4.39 -11.86
N THR A 8 -12.34 4.50 -12.32
CA THR A 8 -11.75 5.80 -12.62
C THR A 8 -12.61 6.38 -13.73
N LYS A 9 -13.30 7.48 -13.43
CA LYS A 9 -14.21 8.19 -14.33
C LYS A 9 -13.62 8.20 -15.74
N LYS A 10 -14.17 7.36 -16.62
CA LYS A 10 -13.63 7.07 -17.97
C LYS A 10 -13.31 8.33 -18.77
N HIS A 11 -14.06 9.41 -18.52
CA HIS A 11 -13.90 10.70 -19.14
C HIS A 11 -12.75 11.56 -18.57
N GLN A 12 -12.56 11.59 -17.24
CA GLN A 12 -11.46 12.33 -16.59
C GLN A 12 -10.10 11.81 -17.07
N TYR A 13 -9.95 10.49 -17.10
CA TYR A 13 -8.73 9.85 -17.58
C TYR A 13 -8.40 10.24 -19.03
N LYS A 14 -9.41 10.22 -19.91
CA LYS A 14 -9.25 10.63 -21.31
C LYS A 14 -8.77 12.08 -21.45
N LEU A 15 -9.23 12.99 -20.61
CA LEU A 15 -8.77 14.39 -20.62
C LEU A 15 -7.33 14.52 -20.12
N ILE A 16 -6.92 13.75 -19.11
CA ILE A 16 -5.53 13.71 -18.63
C ILE A 16 -4.58 13.18 -19.71
N VAL A 17 -4.97 12.10 -20.38
CA VAL A 17 -4.19 11.53 -21.50
C VAL A 17 -4.10 12.56 -22.63
N LEU A 18 -5.18 13.26 -22.94
CA LEU A 18 -5.19 14.28 -23.98
C LEU A 18 -4.22 15.43 -23.67
N ILE A 19 -4.21 15.94 -22.43
CA ILE A 19 -3.23 16.96 -22.00
C ILE A 19 -1.80 16.47 -22.18
N SER A 20 -1.52 15.21 -21.81
CA SER A 20 -0.19 14.63 -21.98
C SER A 20 0.19 14.49 -23.45
N THR A 21 -0.76 14.11 -24.32
CA THR A 21 -0.58 14.06 -25.77
C THR A 21 -0.28 15.44 -26.34
N LEU A 22 -1.06 16.47 -25.99
CA LEU A 22 -0.83 17.84 -26.46
C LEU A 22 0.53 18.37 -26.01
N ASN A 23 0.91 18.14 -24.74
CA ASN A 23 2.24 18.53 -24.23
C ASN A 23 3.37 17.87 -25.03
N TYR A 24 3.24 16.58 -25.33
CA TYR A 24 4.23 15.86 -26.14
C TYR A 24 4.32 16.44 -27.56
N MET A 25 3.17 16.68 -28.20
CA MET A 25 3.14 17.21 -29.56
C MET A 25 3.72 18.62 -29.63
N ASN A 26 3.41 19.49 -28.67
CA ASN A 26 3.94 20.85 -28.62
C ASN A 26 5.47 20.89 -28.46
N LEU A 27 6.06 19.90 -27.78
CA LEU A 27 7.51 19.81 -27.59
C LEU A 27 8.23 19.21 -28.81
N ASN A 28 7.60 18.31 -29.55
CA ASN A 28 8.27 17.51 -30.59
C ASN A 28 7.89 17.87 -32.02
N LEU A 29 6.75 18.53 -32.24
CA LEU A 29 6.23 18.84 -33.56
C LEU A 29 6.10 20.35 -33.73
N LYS A 30 6.70 20.89 -34.80
CA LYS A 30 6.57 22.31 -35.16
C LYS A 30 5.14 22.66 -35.62
N LYS A 31 4.50 21.74 -36.35
CA LYS A 31 3.12 21.87 -36.84
C LYS A 31 2.42 20.52 -36.76
N TYR A 32 1.13 20.52 -36.43
CA TYR A 32 0.32 19.32 -36.39
C TYR A 32 -1.16 19.63 -36.65
N THR A 33 -1.90 18.63 -37.13
CA THR A 33 -3.34 18.73 -37.42
C THR A 33 -4.16 18.01 -36.35
N GLN A 34 -5.49 18.20 -36.36
CA GLN A 34 -6.38 17.41 -35.49
C GLN A 34 -6.29 15.90 -35.75
N SER A 35 -6.01 15.48 -36.98
CA SER A 35 -5.76 14.07 -37.31
C SER A 35 -4.51 13.53 -36.63
N ASN A 36 -3.44 14.33 -36.57
CA ASN A 36 -2.23 13.97 -35.83
C ASN A 36 -2.54 13.81 -34.33
N ILE A 37 -3.29 14.75 -33.75
CA ILE A 37 -3.70 14.66 -32.33
C ILE A 37 -4.50 13.38 -32.10
N LEU A 38 -5.44 13.06 -32.98
CA LEU A 38 -6.26 11.86 -32.89
C LEU A 38 -5.41 10.58 -32.94
N TYR A 39 -4.45 10.53 -33.86
CA TYR A 39 -3.53 9.40 -34.01
C TYR A 39 -2.74 9.14 -32.71
N TYR A 40 -2.05 10.16 -32.19
CA TYR A 40 -1.27 10.02 -30.95
C TYR A 40 -2.16 9.74 -29.73
N PHE A 41 -3.32 10.39 -29.65
CA PHE A 41 -4.26 10.19 -28.56
C PHE A 41 -4.82 8.77 -28.54
N ASN A 42 -5.27 8.24 -29.68
CA ASN A 42 -5.75 6.87 -29.79
C ASN A 42 -4.64 5.85 -29.52
N GLY A 43 -3.42 6.10 -29.99
CA GLY A 43 -2.24 5.28 -29.65
C GLY A 43 -2.02 5.19 -28.13
N ASN A 44 -2.11 6.31 -27.43
CA ASN A 44 -2.00 6.36 -25.96
C ASN A 44 -3.19 5.68 -25.26
N LEU A 45 -4.41 5.78 -25.80
CA LEU A 45 -5.57 5.07 -25.25
C LEU A 45 -5.42 3.56 -25.39
N ARG A 46 -4.96 3.08 -26.56
CA ARG A 46 -4.76 1.65 -26.85
C ARG A 46 -3.73 1.02 -25.91
N ARG A 47 -2.59 1.69 -25.71
CA ARG A 47 -1.55 1.25 -24.75
C ARG A 47 -2.07 1.10 -23.32
N ASN A 48 -3.09 1.89 -22.96
CA ASN A 48 -3.71 1.85 -21.64
C ASN A 48 -5.00 1.01 -21.58
N GLY A 49 -5.29 0.20 -22.61
CA GLY A 49 -6.44 -0.69 -22.65
C GLY A 49 -7.81 0.01 -22.81
N HIS A 50 -7.81 1.26 -23.30
CA HIS A 50 -9.04 2.00 -23.58
C HIS A 50 -9.44 1.92 -25.06
N LYS A 51 -10.74 1.89 -25.32
CA LYS A 51 -11.28 2.00 -26.69
C LYS A 51 -10.88 3.34 -27.31
N GLU A 52 -10.52 3.27 -28.59
CA GLU A 52 -10.22 4.41 -29.45
C GLU A 52 -11.39 5.39 -29.51
N THR A 53 -11.07 6.62 -29.89
CA THR A 53 -12.02 7.71 -30.00
C THR A 53 -12.14 8.18 -31.45
N THR A 54 -13.32 8.69 -31.78
CA THR A 54 -13.59 9.32 -33.07
C THR A 54 -13.19 10.80 -33.04
N LEU A 55 -12.98 11.40 -34.22
CA LEU A 55 -12.63 12.81 -34.36
C LEU A 55 -13.64 13.74 -33.67
N LYS A 56 -14.95 13.51 -33.85
CA LYS A 56 -16.02 14.26 -33.16
C LYS A 56 -15.88 14.19 -31.63
N THR A 57 -15.47 13.04 -31.10
CA THR A 57 -15.28 12.87 -29.65
C THR A 57 -14.05 13.64 -29.16
N LEU A 58 -12.96 13.61 -29.93
CA LEU A 58 -11.75 14.39 -29.65
C LEU A 58 -12.05 15.90 -29.62
N GLN A 59 -12.80 16.40 -30.60
CA GLN A 59 -13.21 17.81 -30.65
C GLN A 59 -14.01 18.22 -29.41
N LYS A 60 -14.94 17.38 -28.93
CA LYS A 60 -15.65 17.63 -27.67
C LYS A 60 -14.70 17.71 -26.47
N TYR A 61 -13.65 16.90 -26.45
CA TYR A 61 -12.64 16.95 -25.37
C TYR A 61 -11.81 18.23 -25.44
N LEU A 62 -11.38 18.64 -26.63
CA LEU A 62 -10.63 19.88 -26.85
C LEU A 62 -11.45 21.11 -26.46
N TYR A 63 -12.73 21.15 -26.86
CA TYR A 63 -13.68 22.18 -26.44
C TYR A 63 -13.80 22.26 -24.91
N LYS A 64 -13.92 21.10 -24.25
CA LYS A 64 -14.03 21.03 -22.78
C LYS A 64 -12.76 21.50 -22.07
N LEU A 65 -11.57 21.20 -22.63
CA LEU A 65 -10.30 21.68 -22.08
C LEU A 65 -10.19 23.21 -22.15
N GLU A 66 -10.70 23.82 -23.22
CA GLU A 66 -10.69 25.27 -23.39
C GLU A 66 -11.79 25.97 -22.60
N LYS A 67 -13.05 25.62 -22.83
CA LYS A 67 -14.21 26.38 -22.32
C LYS A 67 -14.58 26.05 -20.88
N GLU A 68 -14.59 24.78 -20.50
CA GLU A 68 -14.99 24.39 -19.15
C GLU A 68 -13.83 24.43 -18.16
N LEU A 69 -12.63 24.03 -18.61
CA LEU A 69 -11.47 23.86 -17.73
C LEU A 69 -10.46 25.01 -17.84
N GLY A 70 -10.44 25.76 -18.96
CA GLY A 70 -9.52 26.88 -19.15
C GLY A 70 -8.04 26.50 -19.12
N VAL A 71 -7.70 25.25 -19.45
CA VAL A 71 -6.32 24.72 -19.35
C VAL A 71 -5.54 24.79 -20.67
N THR A 72 -6.23 25.00 -21.79
CA THR A 72 -5.64 25.14 -23.13
C THR A 72 -5.98 26.49 -23.73
N ILE A 73 -5.03 27.08 -24.44
CA ILE A 73 -5.22 28.24 -25.30
C ILE A 73 -5.11 27.76 -26.73
N ASN A 74 -6.19 27.91 -27.49
CA ASN A 74 -6.31 27.34 -28.81
C ASN A 74 -6.24 28.45 -29.85
N TYR A 75 -5.38 28.28 -30.84
CA TYR A 75 -5.29 29.14 -32.00
C TYR A 75 -5.93 28.43 -33.19
N TYR A 76 -6.83 29.14 -33.88
CA TYR A 76 -7.50 28.66 -35.08
C TYR A 76 -7.36 29.74 -36.15
N ARG A 77 -6.80 29.38 -37.31
CA ARG A 77 -6.77 30.25 -38.48
C ARG A 77 -7.35 29.51 -39.67
N HIS A 78 -8.47 30.02 -40.19
CA HIS A 78 -9.02 29.55 -41.46
C HIS A 78 -8.10 30.01 -42.59
N LEU A 79 -7.66 29.07 -43.42
CA LEU A 79 -6.70 29.33 -44.51
C LEU A 79 -7.40 29.62 -45.86
N GLY A 80 -8.73 29.64 -45.88
CA GLY A 80 -9.55 29.85 -47.08
C GLY A 80 -10.23 28.58 -47.59
N VAL A 81 -10.98 28.72 -48.69
CA VAL A 81 -11.70 27.61 -49.34
C VAL A 81 -10.68 26.57 -49.80
N ASN A 82 -10.90 25.29 -49.45
CA ASN A 82 -10.05 24.12 -49.76
C ASN A 82 -8.66 24.03 -49.06
N MET A 83 -8.22 25.07 -48.33
CA MET A 83 -6.91 25.08 -47.64
C MET A 83 -6.98 24.59 -46.17
N GLY A 84 -8.19 24.42 -45.63
CA GLY A 84 -8.42 23.90 -44.27
C GLY A 84 -8.24 24.96 -43.16
N THR A 85 -7.97 24.49 -41.94
CA THR A 85 -7.77 25.35 -40.76
C THR A 85 -6.45 24.99 -40.10
N GLU A 86 -5.57 25.98 -39.92
CA GLU A 86 -4.37 25.84 -39.09
C GLU A 86 -4.78 25.90 -37.63
N ILE A 87 -4.41 24.87 -36.86
CA ILE A 87 -4.83 24.76 -35.47
C ILE A 87 -3.61 24.49 -34.59
N HIS A 88 -3.50 25.24 -33.50
CA HIS A 88 -2.46 25.03 -32.49
C HIS A 88 -3.08 25.03 -31.09
N TYR A 89 -2.82 23.98 -30.31
CA TYR A 89 -3.36 23.82 -28.96
C TYR A 89 -2.22 23.99 -27.96
N ASN A 90 -2.07 25.19 -27.39
CA ASN A 90 -1.07 25.44 -26.38
C ASN A 90 -1.61 25.15 -24.97
N LEU A 91 -0.76 24.63 -24.09
CA LEU A 91 -1.13 24.48 -22.68
C LEU A 91 -0.94 25.82 -21.98
N LYS A 92 -1.97 26.29 -21.27
CA LYS A 92 -1.89 27.54 -20.50
C LYS A 92 -0.96 27.43 -19.29
N TYR A 93 -0.87 26.23 -18.73
CA TYR A 93 -0.07 25.93 -17.54
C TYR A 93 0.82 24.71 -17.79
N SER A 94 1.75 24.45 -16.88
CA SER A 94 2.55 23.22 -16.91
C SER A 94 1.64 21.98 -16.92
N LYS A 95 2.10 20.88 -17.54
CA LYS A 95 1.36 19.61 -17.56
C LYS A 95 0.85 19.18 -16.18
N LYS A 96 1.67 19.37 -15.14
CA LYS A 96 1.34 19.01 -13.75
C LYS A 96 0.18 19.85 -13.22
N GLU A 97 0.19 21.16 -13.47
CA GLU A 97 -0.89 22.06 -13.06
C GLU A 97 -2.19 21.78 -13.83
N CYS A 98 -2.11 21.53 -15.14
CA CYS A 98 -3.28 21.11 -15.93
C CYS A 98 -3.94 19.85 -15.36
N HIS A 99 -3.14 18.84 -14.97
CA HIS A 99 -3.66 17.63 -14.31
C HIS A 99 -4.34 17.95 -12.97
N ARG A 100 -3.76 18.85 -12.17
CA ARG A 100 -4.33 19.27 -10.88
C ARG A 100 -5.69 19.95 -11.07
N ILE A 101 -5.80 20.87 -12.02
CA ILE A 101 -7.04 21.58 -12.35
C ILE A 101 -8.14 20.59 -12.77
N ILE A 102 -7.82 19.67 -13.70
CA ILE A 102 -8.76 18.64 -14.15
C ILE A 102 -9.23 17.79 -12.97
N ASN A 103 -8.30 17.31 -12.13
CA ASN A 103 -8.65 16.48 -10.98
C ASN A 103 -9.54 17.21 -9.98
N LYS A 104 -9.26 18.50 -9.72
CA LYS A 104 -10.07 19.36 -8.86
C LYS A 104 -11.49 19.51 -9.39
N TYR A 105 -11.66 19.89 -10.66
CA TYR A 105 -12.97 20.02 -11.31
C TYR A 105 -13.82 18.75 -11.18
N PHE A 106 -13.25 17.58 -11.46
CA PHE A 106 -14.00 16.33 -11.34
C PHE A 106 -14.34 15.96 -9.89
N LYS A 107 -13.52 16.38 -8.91
CA LYS A 107 -13.81 16.19 -7.49
C LYS A 107 -15.01 17.03 -7.07
N GLU A 108 -15.01 18.32 -7.41
CA GLU A 108 -16.10 19.25 -7.12
C GLU A 108 -17.42 18.80 -7.76
N LYS A 109 -17.41 18.43 -9.05
CA LYS A 109 -18.59 17.85 -9.73
C LYS A 109 -19.08 16.54 -9.13
N LYS A 110 -18.28 15.83 -8.32
CA LYS A 110 -18.73 14.63 -7.58
C LYS A 110 -19.49 15.02 -6.33
N GLU A 111 -18.98 16.03 -5.62
CA GLU A 111 -19.53 16.55 -4.38
C GLU A 111 -20.86 17.27 -4.65
N GLU A 112 -20.93 18.09 -5.70
CA GLU A 112 -22.16 18.74 -6.19
C GLU A 112 -23.26 17.70 -6.47
N ARG A 113 -22.98 16.70 -7.32
CA ARG A 113 -23.93 15.59 -7.58
C ARG A 113 -24.34 14.80 -6.35
N HIS A 114 -23.52 14.80 -5.30
CA HIS A 114 -23.92 14.18 -4.04
C HIS A 114 -24.91 15.07 -3.29
N LYS A 115 -24.61 16.37 -3.17
CA LYS A 115 -25.52 17.37 -2.60
C LYS A 115 -26.86 17.40 -3.35
N ASP A 116 -26.85 17.41 -4.69
CA ASP A 116 -28.07 17.41 -5.50
C ASP A 116 -28.95 16.19 -5.23
N ARG A 117 -28.33 15.00 -5.10
CA ARG A 117 -29.06 13.76 -4.78
C ARG A 117 -29.65 13.79 -3.38
N VAL A 118 -28.95 14.36 -2.41
CA VAL A 118 -29.44 14.53 -1.03
C VAL A 118 -30.61 15.51 -1.02
N ASN A 119 -30.44 16.68 -1.64
CA ASN A 119 -31.47 17.73 -1.72
C ASN A 119 -32.72 17.23 -2.43
N ALA A 120 -32.58 16.61 -3.61
CA ALA A 120 -33.71 16.03 -4.33
C ALA A 120 -34.43 14.93 -3.52
N SER A 121 -33.70 14.17 -2.70
CA SER A 121 -34.33 13.20 -1.79
C SER A 121 -35.08 13.88 -0.64
N LEU A 122 -34.59 15.01 -0.13
CA LEU A 122 -35.23 15.78 0.94
C LEU A 122 -36.49 16.48 0.40
N GLU A 123 -36.41 17.15 -0.74
CA GLU A 123 -37.55 17.80 -1.42
C GLU A 123 -38.67 16.80 -1.70
N LYS A 124 -38.34 15.60 -2.22
CA LYS A 124 -39.33 14.53 -2.44
C LYS A 124 -39.99 14.03 -1.14
N ARG A 125 -39.30 14.10 0.00
CA ARG A 125 -39.87 13.75 1.32
C ARG A 125 -40.75 14.87 1.88
N CYS A 126 -40.37 16.14 1.66
CA CYS A 126 -41.08 17.30 2.17
C CYS A 126 -42.33 17.65 1.35
N ASN A 127 -42.34 17.40 0.04
CA ASN A 127 -43.44 17.79 -0.85
C ASN A 127 -44.58 16.75 -0.95
N LYS A 128 -44.44 15.58 -0.33
CA LYS A 128 -45.54 14.62 -0.21
C LYS A 128 -46.50 15.08 0.89
N LYS A 129 -47.46 15.96 0.55
CA LYS A 129 -48.74 16.07 1.25
C LYS A 129 -49.54 14.78 0.97
N GLY A 130 -49.23 13.70 1.66
CA GLY A 130 -49.88 12.41 1.40
C GLY A 130 -49.31 11.31 2.28
N SER A 131 -50.17 10.79 3.14
CA SER A 131 -49.95 9.70 4.09
C SER A 131 -49.24 8.50 3.46
N VAL A 132 -47.97 8.31 3.81
CA VAL A 132 -47.36 6.97 3.85
C VAL A 132 -46.44 7.00 5.06
N GLU A 133 -46.71 6.12 6.02
CA GLU A 133 -45.81 5.87 7.15
C GLU A 133 -44.38 5.78 6.60
N LYS A 134 -43.56 6.73 7.04
CA LYS A 134 -42.14 6.73 6.73
C LYS A 134 -41.62 5.44 7.35
N GLY A 135 -41.34 4.42 6.54
CA GLY A 135 -40.54 3.29 6.97
C GLY A 135 -39.24 3.86 7.51
N GLU A 136 -39.18 3.98 8.84
CA GLU A 136 -38.05 4.53 9.53
C GLU A 136 -36.86 3.66 9.17
N CYS A 137 -35.72 4.30 8.90
CA CYS A 137 -34.49 3.54 8.92
C CYS A 137 -34.38 3.03 10.37
N ILE A 138 -34.49 1.71 10.56
CA ILE A 138 -34.48 1.03 11.88
C ILE A 138 -33.21 1.36 12.70
N TYR A 139 -32.26 2.10 12.13
CA TYR A 139 -31.00 2.49 12.74
C TYR A 139 -30.99 3.78 13.58
N ASN A 140 -32.07 4.58 13.64
CA ASN A 140 -32.03 5.89 14.32
C ASN A 140 -33.05 6.10 15.46
N ILE A 141 -33.79 5.07 15.90
CA ILE A 141 -34.86 5.26 16.90
C ILE A 141 -34.39 5.06 18.35
N TYR A 142 -33.29 4.34 18.59
CA TYR A 142 -32.84 4.06 19.97
C TYR A 142 -31.89 5.13 20.53
N ASN A 143 -32.33 6.40 20.53
CA ASN A 143 -31.71 7.44 21.36
C ASN A 143 -32.38 7.51 22.74
N ASN A 144 -32.37 6.39 23.46
CA ASN A 144 -32.58 6.39 24.91
C ASN A 144 -31.21 6.57 25.58
N LYS A 145 -30.98 7.71 26.25
CA LYS A 145 -29.70 8.09 26.91
C LYS A 145 -29.10 7.04 27.88
N LYS A 146 -29.85 6.00 28.26
CA LYS A 146 -29.39 4.84 29.06
C LYS A 146 -28.79 3.71 28.20
N GLU A 147 -29.25 3.55 26.96
CA GLU A 147 -28.81 2.54 25.99
C GLU A 147 -27.51 2.97 25.29
N GLU A 148 -27.37 4.26 24.95
CA GLU A 148 -26.14 4.83 24.39
C GLU A 148 -24.89 4.52 25.25
N LYS A 149 -24.99 4.57 26.58
CA LYS A 149 -23.86 4.25 27.48
C LYS A 149 -23.52 2.76 27.49
N LYS A 150 -24.48 1.85 27.23
CA LYS A 150 -24.21 0.41 27.08
C LYS A 150 -23.60 0.12 25.72
N ASP A 151 -24.14 0.71 24.66
CA ASP A 151 -23.67 0.52 23.29
C ASP A 151 -22.27 1.08 23.07
N ILE A 152 -21.95 2.26 23.62
CA ILE A 152 -20.59 2.82 23.61
C ILE A 152 -19.61 1.85 24.29
N LYS A 153 -19.98 1.29 25.45
CA LYS A 153 -19.13 0.31 26.17
C LYS A 153 -18.94 -0.99 25.38
N GLU A 154 -19.94 -1.45 24.64
CA GLU A 154 -19.82 -2.63 23.78
C GLU A 154 -18.98 -2.35 22.53
N ILE A 155 -19.15 -1.20 21.90
CA ILE A 155 -18.33 -0.72 20.78
C ILE A 155 -16.87 -0.59 21.21
N GLU A 156 -16.60 -0.01 22.37
CA GLU A 156 -15.26 0.09 22.94
C GLU A 156 -14.64 -1.28 23.19
N LYS A 157 -15.39 -2.23 23.77
CA LYS A 157 -14.93 -3.62 23.93
C LYS A 157 -14.59 -4.26 22.59
N LEU A 158 -15.41 -4.07 21.56
CA LEU A 158 -15.15 -4.60 20.21
C LEU A 158 -13.90 -3.99 19.57
N GLN A 159 -13.70 -2.68 19.73
CA GLN A 159 -12.51 -1.98 19.24
C GLN A 159 -11.23 -2.47 19.92
N VAL A 160 -11.26 -2.65 21.25
CA VAL A 160 -10.14 -3.19 22.01
C VAL A 160 -9.86 -4.65 21.61
N LYS A 161 -10.90 -5.49 21.45
CA LYS A 161 -10.75 -6.88 20.94
C LYS A 161 -10.09 -6.91 19.56
N LYS A 162 -10.50 -6.02 18.65
CA LYS A 162 -9.91 -5.90 17.30
C LYS A 162 -8.45 -5.46 17.37
N TYR A 163 -8.13 -4.53 18.26
CA TYR A 163 -6.75 -4.08 18.49
C TYR A 163 -5.86 -5.20 19.03
N ALA A 164 -6.30 -5.91 20.08
CA ALA A 164 -5.57 -7.03 20.68
C ALA A 164 -5.28 -8.14 19.66
N LYS A 165 -6.26 -8.50 18.83
CA LYS A 165 -6.07 -9.46 17.72
C LYS A 165 -5.00 -9.00 16.73
N LYS A 166 -4.94 -7.70 16.41
CA LYS A 166 -3.93 -7.14 15.49
C LYS A 166 -2.51 -7.21 16.04
N CYS A 167 -2.34 -7.24 17.36
CA CYS A 167 -1.02 -7.26 18.00
C CYS A 167 -0.27 -8.61 17.84
N ASN A 168 -0.94 -9.68 17.38
CA ASN A 168 -0.37 -11.02 17.20
C ASN A 168 0.53 -11.43 18.39
N PHE A 169 -0.05 -11.45 19.59
CA PHE A 169 0.63 -11.95 20.79
C PHE A 169 0.94 -13.45 20.63
N LYS A 170 2.07 -13.88 21.19
CA LYS A 170 2.44 -15.31 21.18
C LYS A 170 1.74 -16.10 22.27
N SER A 171 1.34 -15.42 23.34
CA SER A 171 0.60 -16.02 24.46
C SER A 171 -0.82 -15.49 24.54
N ASN A 172 -1.73 -16.33 25.02
CA ASN A 172 -3.14 -15.99 25.25
C ASN A 172 -3.35 -15.15 26.53
N THR A 173 -2.29 -14.68 27.18
CA THR A 173 -2.34 -13.91 28.44
C THR A 173 -3.08 -12.57 28.29
N PHE A 174 -3.14 -12.02 27.07
CA PHE A 174 -3.88 -10.78 26.79
C PHE A 174 -5.40 -10.92 26.99
N PHE A 175 -5.96 -12.14 26.96
CA PHE A 175 -7.39 -12.35 27.25
C PHE A 175 -7.75 -11.95 28.68
N SER A 176 -6.84 -12.17 29.63
CA SER A 176 -7.04 -11.74 31.02
C SER A 176 -7.18 -10.22 31.12
N ILE A 177 -6.41 -9.46 30.34
CA ILE A 177 -6.48 -7.99 30.31
C ILE A 177 -7.78 -7.49 29.68
N LEU A 178 -8.27 -8.18 28.64
CA LEU A 178 -9.57 -7.85 28.02
C LEU A 178 -10.74 -8.02 29.01
N ASN A 179 -10.58 -8.87 30.03
CA ASN A 179 -11.61 -9.14 31.03
C ASN A 179 -11.60 -8.16 32.22
N LEU A 180 -10.56 -7.33 32.39
CA LEU A 180 -10.40 -6.42 33.54
C LEU A 180 -11.36 -5.21 33.57
N LYS A 181 -12.33 -5.11 32.64
CA LYS A 181 -13.30 -4.00 32.53
C LYS A 181 -12.65 -2.59 32.63
N LEU A 182 -11.41 -2.45 32.18
CA LEU A 182 -10.71 -1.16 32.13
C LEU A 182 -11.27 -0.26 31.02
N GLU A 183 -11.05 1.05 31.14
CA GLU A 183 -11.34 1.99 30.06
C GLU A 183 -10.55 1.62 28.79
N LYS A 184 -11.11 1.94 27.62
CA LYS A 184 -10.53 1.60 26.32
C LYS A 184 -9.08 2.04 26.19
N ASP A 185 -8.79 3.29 26.54
CA ASP A 185 -7.44 3.86 26.36
C ASP A 185 -6.43 3.25 27.34
N ALA A 186 -6.85 2.99 28.58
CA ALA A 186 -6.04 2.27 29.57
C ALA A 186 -5.73 0.85 29.08
N THR A 187 -6.72 0.13 28.57
CA THR A 187 -6.55 -1.24 28.05
C THR A 187 -5.58 -1.27 26.87
N ILE A 188 -5.70 -0.32 25.94
CA ILE A 188 -4.78 -0.20 24.79
C ILE A 188 -3.35 0.11 25.26
N LYS A 189 -3.16 0.97 26.27
CA LYS A 189 -1.83 1.25 26.85
C LYS A 189 -1.21 -0.02 27.45
N VAL A 190 -1.98 -0.80 28.21
CA VAL A 190 -1.51 -2.07 28.79
C VAL A 190 -1.12 -3.07 27.69
N LEU A 191 -1.95 -3.22 26.65
CA LEU A 191 -1.63 -4.10 25.51
C LEU A 191 -0.34 -3.68 24.79
N LYS A 192 -0.07 -2.37 24.65
CA LYS A 192 1.18 -1.87 24.10
C LYS A 192 2.39 -2.23 24.98
N ILE A 193 2.26 -2.06 26.29
CA ILE A 193 3.32 -2.41 27.25
C ILE A 193 3.61 -3.91 27.17
N LEU A 194 2.58 -4.75 27.21
CA LEU A 194 2.73 -6.19 27.05
C LEU A 194 3.46 -6.56 25.76
N LYS A 195 3.08 -5.97 24.62
CA LYS A 195 3.70 -6.32 23.34
C LYS A 195 5.17 -5.90 23.31
N ARG A 196 5.51 -4.76 23.91
CA ARG A 196 6.90 -4.32 24.06
C ARG A 196 7.71 -5.28 24.91
N THR A 197 7.16 -5.73 26.04
CA THR A 197 7.81 -6.69 26.93
C THR A 197 7.99 -8.05 26.25
N GLU A 198 6.98 -8.55 25.54
CA GLU A 198 7.07 -9.79 24.74
C GLU A 198 8.20 -9.71 23.71
N ASN A 199 8.25 -8.63 22.93
CA ASN A 199 9.30 -8.40 21.94
C ASN A 199 10.70 -8.27 22.59
N PHE A 200 10.78 -7.67 23.78
CA PHE A 200 12.04 -7.54 24.51
C PHE A 200 12.56 -8.91 25.00
N ILE A 201 11.68 -9.74 25.57
CA ILE A 201 12.01 -11.10 26.01
C ILE A 201 12.45 -11.95 24.81
N GLU A 202 11.77 -11.83 23.67
CA GLU A 202 12.16 -12.54 22.45
C GLU A 202 13.57 -12.16 21.99
N LYS A 203 13.87 -10.86 21.91
CA LYS A 203 15.21 -10.37 21.54
C LYS A 203 16.31 -10.86 22.50
N THR A 204 16.04 -10.88 23.80
CA THR A 204 17.02 -11.36 24.80
C THR A 204 17.25 -12.88 24.71
N LYS A 205 16.20 -13.68 24.45
CA LYS A 205 16.34 -15.12 24.18
C LYS A 205 17.18 -15.39 22.93
N HIS A 206 16.95 -14.66 21.84
CA HIS A 206 17.75 -14.80 20.62
C HIS A 206 19.23 -14.44 20.85
N LYS A 207 19.51 -13.37 21.61
CA LYS A 207 20.88 -12.95 21.96
C LYS A 207 21.61 -13.98 22.85
N LYS A 208 20.91 -14.62 23.80
CA LYS A 208 21.48 -15.72 24.60
C LYS A 208 21.77 -16.95 23.74
N LYS A 209 20.84 -17.33 22.84
CA LYS A 209 21.00 -18.49 21.95
C LYS A 209 22.11 -18.30 20.92
N SER A 210 22.29 -17.09 20.39
CA SER A 210 23.43 -16.78 19.50
C SER A 210 24.76 -16.87 20.23
N ASN A 211 24.83 -16.40 21.47
CA ASN A 211 26.07 -16.44 22.25
C ASN A 211 26.45 -17.87 22.66
N ILE A 212 25.48 -18.74 22.96
CA ILE A 212 25.74 -20.16 23.24
C ILE A 212 26.24 -20.88 21.97
N LYS A 213 25.54 -20.73 20.83
CA LYS A 213 25.98 -21.30 19.55
C LYS A 213 27.39 -20.84 19.14
N LEU A 214 27.74 -19.59 19.41
CA LEU A 214 29.07 -19.05 19.09
C LEU A 214 30.17 -19.67 19.98
N LYS A 215 29.88 -19.98 21.25
CA LYS A 215 30.79 -20.69 22.14
C LYS A 215 30.96 -22.16 21.72
N GLU A 216 29.88 -22.85 21.37
CA GLU A 216 29.93 -24.24 20.88
C GLU A 216 30.75 -24.37 19.58
N ASN A 217 30.55 -23.46 18.62
CA ASN A 217 31.30 -23.46 17.37
C ASN A 217 32.81 -23.22 17.57
N LYS A 218 33.19 -22.38 18.54
CA LYS A 218 34.61 -22.12 18.87
C LYS A 218 35.29 -23.29 19.58
N LEU A 219 34.54 -24.05 20.38
CA LEU A 219 35.06 -25.29 20.99
C LEU A 219 35.25 -26.37 19.91
N ALA A 220 34.25 -26.56 19.05
CA ALA A 220 34.29 -27.55 17.97
C ALA A 220 35.40 -27.28 16.95
N SER A 221 35.67 -26.00 16.62
CA SER A 221 36.79 -25.65 15.73
C SER A 221 38.15 -25.97 16.35
N LYS A 222 38.33 -25.67 17.64
CA LYS A 222 39.56 -26.00 18.38
C LYS A 222 39.79 -27.51 18.52
N GLN A 223 38.72 -28.28 18.75
CA GLN A 223 38.81 -29.74 18.81
C GLN A 223 39.23 -30.34 17.46
N LYS A 224 38.67 -29.85 16.34
CA LYS A 224 39.07 -30.30 15.00
C LYS A 224 40.53 -29.97 14.68
N GLU A 225 40.98 -28.77 15.06
CA GLU A 225 42.36 -28.33 14.84
C GLU A 225 43.34 -29.18 15.67
N LEU A 226 42.99 -29.49 16.92
CA LEU A 226 43.75 -30.40 17.77
C LEU A 226 43.82 -31.82 17.19
N SER A 227 42.69 -32.37 16.72
CA SER A 227 42.67 -33.69 16.06
C SER A 227 43.59 -33.72 14.85
N ARG A 228 43.59 -32.66 14.03
CA ARG A 228 44.47 -32.56 12.86
C ARG A 228 45.94 -32.58 13.26
N ILE A 229 46.33 -31.78 14.25
CA ILE A 229 47.72 -31.74 14.75
C ILE A 229 48.15 -33.10 15.30
N LEU A 230 47.27 -33.78 16.03
CA LEU A 230 47.55 -35.11 16.58
C LEU A 230 47.73 -36.17 15.48
N ASP A 231 46.89 -36.14 14.46
CA ASP A 231 47.00 -37.06 13.33
C ASP A 231 48.29 -36.81 12.53
N GLU A 232 48.62 -35.55 12.26
CA GLU A 232 49.89 -35.14 11.63
C GLU A 232 51.09 -35.63 12.45
N THR A 233 51.08 -35.42 13.76
CA THR A 233 52.15 -35.85 14.67
C THR A 233 52.27 -37.38 14.72
N LYS A 234 51.14 -38.11 14.74
CA LYS A 234 51.11 -39.59 14.72
C LYS A 234 51.73 -40.13 13.42
N VAL A 235 51.55 -39.44 12.30
CA VAL A 235 52.19 -39.80 11.02
C VAL A 235 53.70 -39.55 11.05
N ILE A 236 54.15 -38.40 11.56
CA ILE A 236 55.59 -38.08 11.70
C ILE A 236 56.30 -39.14 12.56
N LEU A 237 55.76 -39.44 13.75
CA LEU A 237 56.34 -40.42 14.66
C LEU A 237 56.37 -41.83 14.06
N LYS A 238 55.36 -42.22 13.29
CA LYS A 238 55.41 -43.51 12.55
C LYS A 238 56.53 -43.54 11.53
N ASN A 239 56.76 -42.44 10.80
CA ASN A 239 57.83 -42.35 9.81
C ASN A 239 59.23 -42.34 10.45
N GLU A 240 59.34 -41.84 11.69
CA GLU A 240 60.57 -41.91 12.50
C GLU A 240 60.83 -43.31 13.10
N GLY A 241 59.98 -44.30 12.82
CA GLY A 241 60.16 -45.70 13.19
C GLY A 241 59.47 -46.12 14.50
N TYR A 242 58.67 -45.26 15.12
CA TYR A 242 57.96 -45.59 16.36
C TYR A 242 56.78 -46.56 16.11
N ASN A 243 56.62 -47.55 17.00
CA ASN A 243 55.56 -48.54 16.90
C ASN A 243 54.17 -47.93 17.13
N SER A 244 53.34 -47.96 16.08
CA SER A 244 51.98 -47.43 16.07
C SER A 244 51.08 -47.87 17.24
N LYS A 245 51.21 -49.11 17.71
CA LYS A 245 50.41 -49.63 18.83
C LYS A 245 50.83 -49.03 20.17
N GLN A 246 52.11 -48.78 20.37
CA GLN A 246 52.62 -48.14 21.59
C GLN A 246 52.22 -46.66 21.66
N LEU A 247 52.27 -45.95 20.53
CA LEU A 247 51.84 -44.55 20.43
C LEU A 247 50.36 -44.39 20.82
N GLU A 248 49.50 -45.29 20.35
CA GLU A 248 48.07 -45.24 20.66
C GLU A 248 47.79 -45.46 22.15
N ILE A 249 48.50 -46.40 22.79
CA ILE A 249 48.40 -46.64 24.24
C ILE A 249 48.90 -45.42 25.03
N GLN A 250 49.98 -44.77 24.61
CA GLN A 250 50.51 -43.58 25.30
C GLN A 250 49.60 -42.37 25.16
N ILE A 251 49.06 -42.13 23.95
CA ILE A 251 48.08 -41.06 23.72
C ILE A 251 46.85 -41.27 24.60
N GLN A 252 46.34 -42.50 24.67
CA GLN A 252 45.17 -42.84 25.49
C GLN A 252 45.44 -42.61 26.99
N LYS A 253 46.63 -42.98 27.50
CA LYS A 253 47.01 -42.71 28.89
C LYS A 253 47.05 -41.21 29.22
N VAL A 254 47.56 -40.39 28.31
CA VAL A 254 47.61 -38.93 28.50
C VAL A 254 46.18 -38.35 28.52
N TYR A 255 45.29 -38.81 27.65
CA TYR A 255 43.88 -38.40 27.66
C TYR A 255 43.17 -38.77 28.97
N GLU A 256 43.41 -39.97 29.48
CA GLU A 256 42.83 -40.44 30.74
C GLU A 256 43.36 -39.67 31.96
N GLN A 257 44.62 -39.20 31.92
CA GLN A 257 45.17 -38.31 32.95
C GLN A 257 44.56 -36.91 32.94
N ILE A 258 44.19 -36.37 31.78
CA ILE A 258 43.57 -35.04 31.65
C ILE A 258 42.09 -35.06 32.08
N GLN A 259 41.44 -36.22 32.03
CA GLN A 259 40.02 -36.39 32.42
C GLN A 259 39.81 -36.74 33.91
N ARG A 260 40.87 -37.00 34.68
CA ARG A 260 40.84 -37.08 36.15
C ARG A 260 41.04 -35.71 36.77
#